data_AF-A0A2H0KKC1-F1
#
_entry.id   AF-A0A2H0KKC1-F1
#
_cell.length_a   1.000
_cell.length_b   1.000
_cell.length_c   1.000
_cell.angle_alpha   90.00
_cell.angle_beta   90.00
_cell.angle_gamma   90.00
#
_symmetry.space_group_name_H-M   'P 1'
#
loop_
_entity.id
_entity.type
_entity.pdbx_description
1 polymer ?
#
loop_
_entity_poly.entity_id
_entity_poly.type
_entity_poly.pdbx_seq_one_letter_code
_entity_poly.pdbx_strand_id
1 'polypeptide(L)'
;MSKGQQIKLNIELSDKLANFLVTQPSMLKKYAGYSYVIFSSTNMELNRLNHHLIHELLLESKGVVKAKETGNVSSPWEFSPIVN
;
A
#
# COMPACT_ATOMS: atom_id res chain seq x y z
N MET A 1 -18.48 4.12 2.67
CA MET A 1 -17.60 4.48 3.81
C MET A 1 -17.56 5.99 3.99
N SER A 2 -17.50 6.49 5.23
CA SER A 2 -17.30 7.93 5.45
C SER A 2 -15.83 8.33 5.25
N LYS A 3 -15.56 9.60 4.92
CA LYS A 3 -14.17 10.11 4.78
C LYS A 3 -13.33 9.85 6.04
N GLY A 4 -13.91 10.02 7.23
CA GLY A 4 -13.21 9.76 8.50
C GLY A 4 -12.83 8.29 8.70
N GLN A 5 -13.71 7.36 8.32
CA GLN A 5 -13.43 5.92 8.36
C GLN A 5 -12.29 5.55 7.39
N GLN A 6 -12.30 6.14 6.18
CA GLN A 6 -11.24 5.90 5.19
C GLN A 6 -9.88 6.40 5.68
N ILE A 7 -9.82 7.61 6.24
CA ILE A 7 -8.59 8.18 6.80
C ILE A 7 -8.05 7.31 7.92
N LYS A 8 -8.91 6.90 8.86
CA LYS A 8 -8.51 6.03 9.97
C LYS A 8 -7.91 4.72 9.46
N LEU A 9 -8.57 4.05 8.51
CA LEU A 9 -8.10 2.78 7.96
C LEU A 9 -6.77 2.93 7.21
N ASN A 10 -6.60 4.03 6.46
CA ASN A 10 -5.35 4.31 5.77
C ASN A 10 -4.20 4.56 6.76
N ILE A 11 -4.43 5.30 7.84
CA ILE A 11 -3.42 5.52 8.87
C ILE A 11 -3.04 4.20 9.54
N GLU A 12 -4.02 3.41 9.97
CA GLU A 12 -3.78 2.12 10.64
C GLU A 12 -2.99 1.14 9.75
N LEU A 13 -3.36 1.03 8.48
CA LEU A 13 -2.64 0.16 7.55
C LEU A 13 -1.26 0.70 7.18
N SER A 14 -1.10 2.03 7.11
CA SER A 14 0.22 2.66 6.88
C SER A 14 1.17 2.39 8.02
N ASP A 15 0.69 2.48 9.26
CA ASP A 15 1.48 2.19 10.45
C ASP A 15 1.92 0.71 10.48
N LYS A 16 0.99 -0.22 10.24
CA LYS A 16 1.31 -1.65 10.11
C LYS A 16 2.34 -1.93 9.00
N LEU A 17 2.19 -1.28 7.85
CA LEU A 17 3.12 -1.44 6.74
C LEU A 17 4.51 -0.89 7.09
N ALA A 18 4.58 0.29 7.70
CA ALA A 18 5.84 0.91 8.12
C ALA A 18 6.58 0.02 9.12
N ASN A 19 5.87 -0.49 10.14
CA ASN A 19 6.44 -1.41 11.12
C ASN A 19 6.98 -2.69 10.46
N PHE A 20 6.27 -3.26 9.48
CA PHE A 20 6.76 -4.40 8.72
C PHE A 20 8.01 -4.05 7.89
N LEU A 21 8.00 -2.93 7.17
CA LEU A 21 9.10 -2.52 6.28
C LEU A 21 10.41 -2.27 7.02
N VAL A 22 10.36 -1.77 8.26
CA VAL A 22 11.55 -1.59 9.11
C VAL A 22 12.26 -2.93 9.36
N THR A 23 11.52 -4.04 9.40
CA THR A 23 12.08 -5.40 9.53
C THR A 23 12.56 -6.01 8.22
N GLN A 24 12.30 -5.37 7.08
CA GLN A 24 12.57 -5.87 5.72
C GLN A 24 13.47 -4.92 4.91
N PRO A 25 14.75 -4.75 5.29
CA PRO A 25 15.65 -3.79 4.64
C PRO A 25 15.88 -4.06 3.15
N SER A 26 15.76 -5.31 2.70
CA SER A 26 15.82 -5.67 1.28
C SER A 26 14.66 -5.08 0.47
N MET A 27 13.45 -5.06 1.04
CA MET A 27 12.26 -4.51 0.40
C MET A 27 12.30 -2.99 0.33
N LEU A 28 12.77 -2.35 1.39
CA LEU A 28 13.01 -0.90 1.42
C LEU A 28 14.01 -0.46 0.34
N LYS A 29 15.10 -1.23 0.16
CA LYS A 29 16.09 -0.95 -0.90
C LYS A 29 15.51 -1.18 -2.29
N LYS A 30 14.76 -2.27 -2.50
CA LYS A 30 14.18 -2.65 -3.80
C LYS A 30 13.23 -1.59 -4.35
N TYR A 31 12.44 -0.97 -3.48
CA TYR A 31 11.41 -0.01 -3.86
C TYR A 31 11.71 1.41 -3.35
N ALA A 32 12.99 1.73 -3.16
CA ALA A 32 13.41 3.06 -2.78
C ALA A 32 12.93 4.09 -3.83
N GLY A 33 12.25 5.15 -3.37
CA GLY A 33 11.69 6.20 -4.22
C GLY A 33 10.33 5.86 -4.85
N TYR A 34 9.76 4.68 -4.58
CA TYR A 34 8.41 4.34 -5.03
C TYR A 34 7.36 4.86 -4.05
N SER A 35 6.19 5.22 -4.57
CA SER A 35 4.99 5.50 -3.78
C SER A 35 4.31 4.19 -3.38
N TYR A 36 4.18 3.94 -2.08
CA TYR A 36 3.44 2.78 -1.57
C TYR A 36 1.95 3.10 -1.53
N VAL A 37 1.14 2.29 -2.20
CA VAL A 37 -0.32 2.37 -2.13
C VAL A 37 -0.86 1.11 -1.47
N ILE A 38 -1.60 1.32 -0.39
CA ILE A 38 -2.01 0.27 0.53
C ILE A 38 -3.32 -0.36 0.10
N PHE A 39 -3.43 -1.68 0.21
CA PHE A 39 -4.65 -2.42 -0.06
C PHE A 39 -4.99 -3.28 1.15
N SER A 40 -6.25 -3.22 1.57
CA SER A 40 -6.76 -4.04 2.65
C SER A 40 -7.18 -5.41 2.12
N SER A 41 -6.96 -6.45 2.92
CA SER A 41 -7.49 -7.79 2.64
C SER A 41 -9.03 -7.85 2.70
N THR A 42 -9.66 -6.97 3.48
CA THR A 42 -11.10 -7.04 3.81
C THR A 42 -11.91 -5.83 3.32
N ASN A 43 -11.28 -4.67 3.08
CA ASN A 43 -11.99 -3.45 2.71
C ASN A 43 -11.96 -3.18 1.19
N MET A 44 -12.96 -3.71 0.47
CA MET A 44 -13.09 -3.52 -0.98
C MET A 44 -13.30 -2.06 -1.40
N GLU A 45 -13.99 -1.26 -0.60
CA GLU A 45 -14.26 0.15 -0.93
C GLU A 45 -12.97 0.98 -0.86
N LEU A 46 -12.14 0.74 0.16
CA LEU A 46 -10.80 1.35 0.22
C LEU A 46 -9.96 0.93 -0.99
N ASN A 47 -9.96 -0.36 -1.32
CA ASN A 47 -9.20 -0.88 -2.46
C ASN A 47 -9.62 -0.22 -3.78
N ARG A 48 -10.91 0.04 -3.97
CA ARG A 48 -11.42 0.75 -5.15
C ARG A 48 -10.90 2.18 -5.23
N LEU A 49 -10.90 2.91 -4.11
CA LEU A 49 -10.39 4.28 -4.04
C LEU A 49 -8.87 4.33 -4.29
N ASN A 50 -8.14 3.40 -3.70
CA ASN A 50 -6.69 3.31 -3.87
C ASN A 50 -6.28 2.83 -5.27
N HIS A 51 -7.14 2.08 -5.97
CA HIS A 51 -6.96 1.81 -7.39
C HIS A 51 -6.99 3.09 -8.24
N HIS A 52 -7.88 4.03 -7.93
CA HIS A 52 -7.92 5.32 -8.63
C HIS A 52 -6.66 6.14 -8.36
N LEU A 53 -6.22 6.18 -7.09
CA LEU A 53 -5.00 6.87 -6.69
C LEU A 53 -3.74 6.36 -7.42
N ILE A 54 -3.65 5.05 -7.70
CA ILE A 54 -2.53 4.50 -8.49
C ILE A 54 -2.45 5.18 -9.86
N HIS A 55 -3.57 5.37 -10.55
CA HIS A 55 -3.57 6.00 -11.88
C HIS A 55 -3.06 7.43 -11.83
N GLU A 56 -3.46 8.21 -10.82
CA GLU A 56 -2.98 9.58 -10.62
C GLU A 56 -1.46 9.61 -10.34
N LEU A 57 -0.97 8.71 -9.48
CA LEU A 57 0.44 8.63 -9.13
C LEU A 57 1.34 8.18 -10.30
N LEU A 58 0.84 7.31 -11.18
CA LEU A 58 1.58 6.88 -12.38
C LEU A 58 1.74 8.03 -13.38
N LEU A 59 0.77 8.95 -13.47
CA LEU A 59 0.87 10.15 -14.29
C LEU A 59 1.95 11.12 -13.76
N GLU A 60 2.21 11.12 -12.45
CA GLU A 60 3.28 11.92 -11.82
C GLU A 60 4.70 11.33 -12.00
N SER A 61 4.87 10.29 -12.84
CA SER A 61 6.17 9.64 -13.15
C SER A 61 6.89 9.00 -11.95
N LYS A 62 6.18 8.75 -10.84
CA LYS A 62 6.72 8.00 -9.70
C LYS A 62 6.43 6.52 -9.90
N GLY A 63 7.42 5.66 -9.63
CA GLY A 63 7.15 4.23 -9.51
C GLY A 63 6.13 4.00 -8.40
N VAL A 64 5.14 3.13 -8.61
CA VAL A 64 4.11 2.82 -7.61
C VAL A 64 4.28 1.37 -7.17
N VAL A 65 4.19 1.11 -5.87
CA VAL A 65 4.13 -0.24 -5.32
C VAL A 65 2.79 -0.43 -4.65
N LYS A 66 2.04 -1.43 -5.13
CA LYS A 66 0.86 -1.92 -4.44
C LYS A 66 1.31 -2.78 -3.27
N ALA A 67 1.01 -2.35 -2.05
CA ALA A 67 1.23 -3.10 -0.83
C ALA A 67 -0.11 -3.63 -0.31
N LYS A 68 -0.35 -4.93 -0.48
CA LYS A 68 -1.61 -5.58 -0.12
C LYS A 68 -1.46 -6.38 1.16
N GLU A 69 -2.29 -6.09 2.14
CA GLU A 69 -2.37 -6.89 3.37
C GLU A 69 -2.85 -8.30 3.00
N THR A 70 -2.18 -9.30 3.57
CA THR A 70 -2.56 -10.70 3.42
C THR A 70 -3.13 -11.22 4.74
N GLY A 71 -3.85 -12.34 4.70
CA GLY A 71 -4.26 -13.06 5.91
C GLY A 71 -3.13 -13.91 6.52
N ASN A 72 -1.92 -13.87 5.98
CA ASN A 72 -0.81 -14.73 6.37
C ASN A 72 0.11 -14.02 7.36
N VAL A 73 0.19 -14.52 8.60
CA VAL A 73 1.04 -13.95 9.67
C VAL A 73 2.52 -13.93 9.31
N SER A 74 3.01 -14.93 8.56
CA SER A 74 4.42 -15.02 8.16
C SER A 74 4.77 -14.13 6.97
N SER A 75 3.77 -13.72 6.18
CA SER A 75 3.94 -12.84 5.02
C SER A 75 2.77 -11.86 4.95
N PRO A 76 2.65 -10.94 5.92
CA PRO A 76 1.46 -10.12 6.12
C PRO A 76 1.22 -9.10 5.00
N TRP A 77 2.21 -8.92 4.12
CA TRP A 77 2.15 -7.99 3.00
C TRP A 77 2.65 -8.65 1.71
N GLU A 78 1.92 -8.41 0.63
CA GLU A 78 2.32 -8.71 -0.74
C GLU A 78 2.62 -7.39 -1.47
N PHE A 79 3.76 -7.35 -2.17
CA PHE A 79 4.21 -6.16 -2.87
C PHE A 79 4.28 -6.41 -4.37
N SER A 80 3.51 -5.66 -5.13
CA SER A 80 3.50 -5.71 -6.59
C SER A 80 3.88 -4.33 -7.14
N PRO A 81 5.04 -4.19 -7.82
CA PRO A 81 5.35 -2.94 -8.50
C PRO A 81 4.38 -2.75 -9.67
N ILE A 82 3.98 -1.50 -9.89
CA ILE A 82 3.20 -1.06 -11.03
C ILE A 82 4.08 -0.07 -11.77
N VAL A 83 4.52 -0.48 -12.95
CA VAL A 83 5.29 0.34 -13.88
C VAL A 83 4.35 0.81 -14.99
N ASN A 84 4.56 2.04 -15.44
CA ASN A 84 3.86 2.62 -16.58
C ASN A 84 4.38 2.03 -17.89
#